data_AF-X0VEC8-F1
#
_entry.id   AF-X0VEC8-F1
#
_cell.length_a   1.000
_cell.length_b   1.000
_cell.length_c   1.000
_cell.angle_alpha   90.00
_cell.angle_beta   90.00
_cell.angle_gamma   90.00
#
_symmetry.space_group_name_H-M   'P 1'
#
loop_
_entity.id
_entity.type
_entity.pdbx_description
1 polymer ?
#
loop_
_entity_poly.entity_id
_entity_poly.type
_entity_poly.pdbx_seq_one_letter_code
_entity_poly.pdbx_strand_id
1 'polypeptide(L)'
;GLYFDRLWLTYLNVVLFLGALAMFAKLFSTIFLTTRKSMALGVVVLFLMFFLGEFYIYMDESVQGVKYISVFYYFNPTEYLVHSDFPLYLRDIIVLGYINAGLIVASLLVFNKKDIPI
;
A
#
# COMPACT_ATOMS: atom_id res chain seq x y z
N GLY A 1 10.00 26.70 12.41
CA GLY A 1 11.30 26.13 12.02
C GLY A 1 11.05 25.00 11.04
N LEU A 2 11.98 24.75 10.10
CA LEU A 2 11.91 23.57 9.23
C LEU A 2 12.08 22.31 10.10
N TYR A 3 11.01 21.53 10.24
CA TYR A 3 11.02 20.27 10.99
C TYR A 3 11.57 19.18 10.07
N PHE A 4 12.89 19.13 9.92
CA PHE A 4 13.59 18.17 9.04
C PHE A 4 13.22 16.72 9.34
N ASP A 5 13.00 16.37 10.61
CA ASP A 5 12.57 15.03 10.98
C ASP A 5 11.22 14.70 10.32
N ARG A 6 10.22 15.58 10.43
CA ARG A 6 8.90 15.40 9.81
C ARG A 6 8.97 15.28 8.30
N LEU A 7 9.87 16.03 7.67
CA LEU A 7 10.12 15.93 6.23
C LEU A 7 10.66 14.55 5.86
N TRP A 8 11.63 14.03 6.61
CA TRP A 8 12.17 12.69 6.39
C TRP A 8 11.14 11.59 6.61
N LEU A 9 10.33 11.69 7.68
CA LEU A 9 9.28 10.72 7.97
C LEU A 9 8.20 10.70 6.88
N THR A 10 7.79 11.89 6.43
CA THR A 10 6.82 12.04 5.32
C THR A 10 7.40 11.48 4.03
N TYR A 11 8.65 11.82 3.70
CA TYR A 11 9.35 11.27 2.54
C TYR A 11 9.38 9.75 2.56
N LEU A 12 9.76 9.15 3.69
CA LEU A 12 9.84 7.70 3.81
C LEU A 12 8.47 7.03 3.68
N ASN A 13 7.41 7.60 4.25
CA ASN A 13 6.04 7.10 4.07
C ASN A 13 5.60 7.14 2.60
N VAL A 14 5.86 8.25 1.90
CA VAL A 14 5.59 8.38 0.46
C VAL A 14 6.34 7.33 -0.34
N VAL A 15 7.65 7.13 -0.08
CA VAL A 15 8.47 6.14 -0.78
C VAL A 15 7.93 4.72 -0.55
N LEU A 16 7.61 4.36 0.69
CA LEU A 16 7.07 3.04 1.01
C LEU A 16 5.69 2.81 0.40
N PHE A 17 4.84 3.83 0.39
CA PHE A 17 3.53 3.79 -0.25
C PHE A 17 3.65 3.60 -1.77
N LEU A 18 4.47 4.41 -2.44
CA LEU A 18 4.72 4.27 -3.88
C LEU A 18 5.37 2.91 -4.21
N GLY A 19 6.27 2.44 -3.34
CA GLY A 19 6.83 1.09 -3.42
C GLY A 19 5.74 0.03 -3.36
N ALA A 20 4.79 0.14 -2.42
CA ALA A 20 3.70 -0.82 -2.29
C ALA A 20 2.81 -0.83 -3.54
N LEU A 21 2.50 0.34 -4.12
CA LEU A 21 1.76 0.44 -5.38
C LEU A 21 2.52 -0.22 -6.55
N ALA A 22 3.82 0.02 -6.65
CA ALA A 22 4.66 -0.60 -7.68
C ALA A 22 4.73 -2.13 -7.53
N MET A 23 4.88 -2.63 -6.30
CA MET A 23 4.91 -4.07 -6.04
C MET A 23 3.55 -4.73 -6.21
N PHE A 24 2.47 -4.01 -5.93
CA PHE A 24 1.12 -4.45 -6.25
C PHE A 24 0.95 -4.61 -7.76
N ALA A 25 1.35 -3.62 -8.55
CA ALA A 25 1.32 -3.70 -10.01
C ALA A 25 2.16 -4.88 -10.53
N LYS A 26 3.36 -5.08 -9.96
CA LYS A 26 4.23 -6.24 -10.25
C LYS A 26 3.56 -7.57 -9.91
N LEU A 27 2.89 -7.68 -8.77
CA LEU A 27 2.19 -8.90 -8.37
C LEU A 27 1.08 -9.23 -9.38
N PHE A 28 0.26 -8.24 -9.76
CA PHE A 28 -0.82 -8.45 -10.72
C PHE A 28 -0.30 -8.81 -12.11
N SER A 29 0.80 -8.21 -12.57
CA SER A 29 1.42 -8.60 -13.85
C SER A 29 2.04 -9.99 -13.79
N THR A 30 2.52 -10.41 -12.61
CA THR A 30 3.04 -11.76 -12.39
C THR A 30 1.90 -12.79 -12.34
N ILE A 31 0.74 -12.44 -11.77
CA ILE A 31 -0.45 -13.31 -11.74
C ILE A 31 -1.08 -13.43 -13.13
N PHE A 32 -1.30 -12.31 -13.83
CA PHE A 32 -2.00 -12.27 -15.12
C PHE A 32 -1.02 -12.08 -16.27
N LEU A 33 -0.92 -13.09 -17.15
CA LEU A 33 -0.01 -13.04 -18.31
C LEU A 33 -0.42 -12.00 -19.36
N THR A 34 -1.67 -11.56 -19.37
CA THR A 34 -2.14 -10.55 -20.32
C THR A 34 -2.23 -9.18 -19.65
N THR A 35 -1.58 -8.18 -20.27
CA THR A 35 -1.57 -6.79 -19.80
C THR A 35 -2.98 -6.25 -19.56
N ARG A 36 -3.94 -6.58 -20.44
CA ARG A 36 -5.34 -6.15 -20.32
C ARG A 36 -5.99 -6.65 -19.03
N LYS A 37 -5.82 -7.94 -18.68
CA LYS A 37 -6.39 -8.52 -17.45
C LYS A 37 -5.69 -7.99 -16.21
N SER A 38 -4.37 -7.92 -16.25
CA SER A 38 -3.55 -7.37 -15.15
C SER A 38 -3.98 -5.94 -14.83
N MET A 39 -4.12 -5.10 -15.84
CA MET A 39 -4.50 -3.69 -15.67
C MET A 39 -5.93 -3.56 -15.17
N ALA A 40 -6.89 -4.23 -15.82
CA ALA A 40 -8.30 -4.12 -15.44
C ALA A 40 -8.54 -4.57 -13.99
N LEU A 41 -8.04 -5.75 -13.61
CA LEU A 41 -8.24 -6.28 -12.26
C LEU A 41 -7.40 -5.53 -11.23
N GLY A 42 -6.16 -5.17 -11.56
CA GLY A 42 -5.30 -4.41 -10.66
C GLY A 42 -5.88 -3.05 -10.32
N VAL A 43 -6.39 -2.31 -11.31
CA VAL A 43 -7.04 -1.01 -11.10
C VAL A 43 -8.30 -1.15 -10.27
N VAL A 44 -9.16 -2.14 -10.54
CA VAL A 44 -10.38 -2.37 -9.75
C VAL A 44 -10.04 -2.62 -8.28
N VAL A 45 -9.05 -3.47 -8.01
CA VAL A 45 -8.64 -3.77 -6.63
C VAL A 45 -8.03 -2.54 -5.96
N LEU A 46 -7.16 -1.77 -6.64
CA LEU A 46 -6.63 -0.52 -6.11
C LEU A 46 -7.73 0.49 -5.81
N PHE A 47 -8.74 0.58 -6.67
CA PHE A 47 -9.88 1.48 -6.46
C PHE A 47 -10.69 1.06 -5.23
N LEU A 48 -10.96 -0.23 -5.06
CA LEU A 48 -11.60 -0.73 -3.84
C LEU A 48 -10.76 -0.45 -2.60
N MET A 49 -9.44 -0.67 -2.64
CA MET A 49 -8.55 -0.35 -1.54
C MET A 49 -8.58 1.15 -1.22
N PHE A 50 -8.57 2.02 -2.23
CA PHE A 50 -8.69 3.47 -2.03
C PHE A 50 -9.98 3.82 -1.29
N PHE A 51 -11.13 3.29 -1.70
CA PHE A 51 -12.40 3.50 -1.00
C PHE A 51 -12.37 3.03 0.45
N LEU A 52 -11.83 1.84 0.70
CA LEU A 52 -11.73 1.28 2.05
C LEU A 52 -10.75 2.05 2.94
N GLY A 53 -9.70 2.66 2.36
CA GLY A 53 -8.67 3.38 3.12
C GLY A 53 -9.02 4.83 3.43
N GLU A 54 -9.66 5.53 2.49
CA GLU A 54 -9.95 6.96 2.61
C GLU A 54 -11.37 7.23 3.14
N PHE A 55 -12.35 6.42 2.73
CA PHE A 55 -13.76 6.67 3.02
C PHE A 55 -14.30 5.84 4.18
N TYR A 56 -13.45 5.13 4.92
CA TYR A 56 -13.90 4.30 6.06
C TYR A 56 -14.66 5.08 7.13
N ILE A 57 -14.36 6.37 7.30
CA ILE A 57 -14.99 7.24 8.31
C ILE A 57 -16.50 7.40 8.04
N TYR A 58 -16.92 7.24 6.79
CA TYR A 58 -18.33 7.30 6.40
C TYR A 58 -19.05 5.95 6.53
N MET A 59 -18.34 4.89 6.92
CA MET A 59 -18.91 3.57 7.14
C MET A 59 -19.35 3.38 8.60
N ASP A 60 -20.28 2.47 8.82
CA ASP A 60 -20.72 2.11 10.18
C ASP A 60 -19.54 1.65 11.04
N GLU A 61 -19.52 2.03 12.32
CA GLU A 61 -18.38 1.78 13.24
C GLU A 61 -18.01 0.30 13.30
N SER A 62 -19.02 -0.57 13.22
CA SER A 62 -18.87 -2.03 13.24
C SER A 62 -18.02 -2.58 12.08
N VAL A 63 -17.94 -1.87 10.95
CA VAL A 63 -17.22 -2.31 9.75
C VAL A 63 -15.97 -1.49 9.46
N GLN A 64 -15.68 -0.41 10.18
CA GLN A 64 -14.51 0.44 9.92
C GLN A 64 -13.17 -0.30 10.02
N GLY A 65 -13.13 -1.49 10.63
CA GLY A 65 -11.95 -2.35 10.65
C GLY A 65 -11.42 -2.73 9.26
N VAL A 66 -12.26 -2.65 8.21
CA VAL A 66 -11.83 -2.94 6.82
C VAL A 66 -10.69 -2.03 6.33
N LYS A 67 -10.55 -0.82 6.90
CA LYS A 67 -9.47 0.12 6.50
C LYS A 67 -8.08 -0.48 6.63
N TYR A 68 -7.85 -1.39 7.58
CA TYR A 68 -6.54 -1.97 7.85
C TYR A 68 -6.02 -2.86 6.70
N ILE A 69 -6.89 -3.30 5.78
CA ILE A 69 -6.47 -4.05 4.59
C ILE A 69 -5.99 -3.14 3.47
N SER A 70 -6.31 -1.84 3.55
CA SER A 70 -5.97 -0.87 2.51
C SER A 70 -4.61 -0.24 2.77
N VAL A 71 -3.77 -0.26 1.73
CA VAL A 71 -2.49 0.47 1.74
C VAL A 71 -2.68 1.99 1.86
N PHE A 72 -3.83 2.51 1.41
CA PHE A 72 -4.16 3.93 1.47
C PHE A 72 -4.41 4.41 2.91
N TYR A 73 -4.90 3.54 3.80
CA TYR A 73 -5.08 3.89 5.21
C TYR A 73 -3.76 4.27 5.91
N TYR A 74 -2.64 3.70 5.46
CA TYR A 74 -1.31 3.94 6.03
C TYR A 74 -0.56 5.09 5.32
N PHE A 75 -1.18 5.71 4.32
CA PHE A 75 -0.61 6.87 3.62
C PHE A 75 -1.15 8.15 4.25
N ASN A 76 -0.38 8.75 5.16
CA ASN A 76 -0.85 9.94 5.88
C ASN A 76 0.21 11.06 5.94
N PRO A 77 0.61 11.61 4.78
CA PRO A 77 1.66 12.63 4.73
C PRO A 77 1.24 13.96 5.37
N THR A 78 -0.05 14.31 5.35
CA THR A 78 -0.56 15.54 5.95
C THR A 78 -0.45 15.50 7.47
N GLU A 79 -0.83 14.37 8.08
CA GLU A 79 -0.76 14.21 9.53
C GLU A 79 0.68 14.30 10.01
N TYR A 80 1.65 13.77 9.27
CA TYR A 80 3.06 13.79 9.71
C TYR A 80 3.73 15.17 9.58
N LEU A 81 3.28 15.98 8.63
CA LEU A 81 3.77 17.35 8.47
C LEU A 81 3.17 18.27 9.54
N VAL A 82 1.87 18.14 9.80
CA VAL A 82 1.10 19.03 10.68
C VAL A 82 1.20 18.59 12.14
N HIS A 83 0.92 17.31 12.40
CA HIS A 83 0.88 16.71 13.72
C HIS A 83 2.13 15.85 13.96
N SER A 84 2.64 15.85 15.19
CA SER A 84 3.88 15.13 15.54
C SER A 84 3.58 13.84 16.31
N ASP A 85 2.69 13.00 15.79
CA ASP A 85 2.34 11.71 16.39
C ASP A 85 3.31 10.62 15.92
N PHE A 86 4.40 10.47 16.68
CA PHE A 86 5.44 9.49 16.37
C PHE A 86 4.97 8.02 16.45
N PRO A 87 4.16 7.60 17.45
CA PRO A 87 3.55 6.26 17.45
C PRO A 87 2.77 5.92 16.17
N LEU A 88 1.95 6.84 15.66
CA LEU A 88 1.19 6.65 14.43
C LEU A 88 2.12 6.43 13.22
N TYR A 89 3.14 7.27 13.12
CA TYR A 89 4.19 7.17 12.11
C TYR A 89 4.86 5.79 12.10
N LEU A 90 5.29 5.31 13.28
CA LEU A 90 6.07 4.09 13.38
C LEU A 90 5.24 2.89 12.93
N ARG A 91 3.96 2.86 13.33
CA ARG A 91 2.99 1.85 12.90
C ARG A 91 2.90 1.82 11.37
N ASP A 92 2.64 2.95 10.74
CA ASP A 92 2.37 3.01 9.30
C ASP A 92 3.60 2.63 8.49
N ILE A 93 4.79 3.08 8.88
CA ILE A 93 6.04 2.68 8.23
C ILE A 93 6.29 1.18 8.34
N ILE A 94 6.13 0.62 9.53
CA ILE A 94 6.33 -0.81 9.76
C ILE A 94 5.34 -1.61 8.91
N VAL A 95 4.06 -1.21 8.91
CA VAL A 95 3.01 -1.90 8.15
C VAL A 95 3.26 -1.79 6.64
N LEU A 96 3.58 -0.60 6.11
CA LEU A 96 3.93 -0.44 4.70
C LEU A 96 5.17 -1.24 4.33
N GLY A 97 6.17 -1.34 5.22
CA GLY A 97 7.33 -2.19 5.05
C GLY A 97 6.95 -3.68 4.93
N TYR A 98 6.11 -4.18 5.83
CA TYR A 98 5.59 -5.55 5.76
C TYR A 98 4.74 -5.80 4.51
N ILE A 99 3.91 -4.85 4.09
CA ILE A 99 3.12 -4.95 2.85
C ILE A 99 4.06 -5.10 1.65
N ASN A 100 5.09 -4.24 1.54
CA ASN A 100 6.07 -4.34 0.46
C ASN A 100 6.77 -5.71 0.45
N ALA A 101 7.29 -6.15 1.59
CA ALA A 101 7.94 -7.45 1.73
C ALA A 101 6.99 -8.60 1.35
N GLY A 102 5.75 -8.56 1.81
CA GLY A 102 4.71 -9.54 1.49
C GLY A 102 4.40 -9.59 0.00
N LEU A 103 4.24 -8.44 -0.66
CA LEU A 103 4.01 -8.34 -2.11
C LEU A 103 5.19 -8.87 -2.93
N ILE A 104 6.43 -8.60 -2.49
CA ILE A 104 7.65 -9.16 -3.08
C ILE A 104 7.61 -10.68 -3.00
N VAL A 105 7.45 -11.24 -1.81
CA VAL A 105 7.45 -12.67 -1.57
C VAL A 105 6.31 -13.34 -2.35
N ALA A 106 5.11 -12.77 -2.33
CA ALA A 106 3.98 -13.27 -3.11
C ALA A 106 4.29 -13.29 -4.61
N SER A 107 4.90 -12.21 -5.13
CA SER A 107 5.28 -12.14 -6.55
C SER A 107 6.30 -13.24 -6.90
N LEU A 108 7.31 -13.45 -6.06
CA LEU A 108 8.32 -14.51 -6.27
C LEU A 108 7.69 -15.91 -6.21
N LEU A 109 6.78 -16.16 -5.26
CA LEU A 109 6.10 -17.45 -5.16
C LEU A 109 5.21 -17.74 -6.37
N VAL A 110 4.49 -16.74 -6.87
CA VAL A 110 3.67 -16.89 -8.09
C VAL A 110 4.56 -17.09 -9.32
N PHE A 111 5.65 -16.35 -9.42
CA PHE A 111 6.61 -16.49 -10.51
C PHE A 111 7.25 -17.88 -10.55
N ASN A 112 7.76 -18.38 -9.42
CA ASN A 112 8.40 -19.70 -9.33
C ASN A 112 7.44 -20.85 -9.63
N LYS A 113 6.14 -20.69 -9.37
CA LYS A 113 5.12 -21.71 -9.67
C LYS A 113 4.63 -21.66 -11.12
N LYS A 114 4.90 -20.57 -11.84
CA LYS A 114 4.61 -20.51 -13.26
C LYS A 114 5.76 -21.15 -14.01
N ASP A 115 5.48 -22.29 -14.65
CA ASP A 115 6.31 -22.82 -15.72
C ASP A 115 6.23 -21.85 -16.91
N ILE A 116 7.00 -20.76 -16.84
CA ILE A 116 7.23 -19.88 -17.99
C ILE A 116 8.36 -20.56 -18.79
N PRO A 117 8.10 -21.08 -20.00
CA PRO A 117 9.18 -21.56 -20.84
C PRO A 117 10.07 -20.36 -21.17
N ILE A 118 11.35 -20.46 -20.80
CA ILE A 118 12.41 -19.49 -21.15
C ILE A 118 12.62 -19.53 -22.66
#